data_AF-A0A3B9Y603-F1
#
_entry.id   AF-A0A3B9Y603-F1
#
_cell.length_a   1.000
_cell.length_b   1.000
_cell.length_c   1.000
_cell.angle_alpha   90.00
_cell.angle_beta   90.00
_cell.angle_gamma   90.00
#
_symmetry.space_group_name_H-M   'P 1'
#
loop_
_entity.id
_entity.type
_entity.pdbx_description
1 polymer ?
#
loop_
_entity_poly.entity_id
_entity_poly.type
_entity_poly.pdbx_seq_one_letter_code
_entity_poly.pdbx_strand_id
1 'polypeptide(L)'
;AGARLQELAPGLEIAGTYAGSPAREEEDEIIERVRAANADVLCVAYGAPGQELWIWRNLARLPVAVAMGVGGAYDFLAGRQHRAPAFMRNMGLEWLYRLYREPRRWRRMLALPRFAVRVVLRGRKKYDA
;
A
#
# COMPACT_ATOMS: atom_id res chain seq x y z
N ALA A 1 4.94 10.56 -8.83
CA ALA A 1 4.01 10.44 -7.69
C ALA A 1 3.95 11.74 -6.89
N GLY A 2 5.08 12.25 -6.36
CA GLY A 2 5.12 13.52 -5.61
C GLY A 2 4.48 14.71 -6.33
N ALA A 3 4.92 15.02 -7.55
CA ALA A 3 4.32 16.11 -8.35
C ALA A 3 2.80 15.97 -8.51
N ARG A 4 2.31 14.76 -8.82
CA ARG A 4 0.87 14.50 -8.96
C ARG A 4 0.11 14.70 -7.65
N LEU A 5 0.72 14.40 -6.50
CA LEU A 5 0.10 14.65 -5.20
C LEU A 5 -0.02 16.15 -4.91
N GLN A 6 0.99 16.94 -5.26
CA GLN A 6 0.95 18.39 -5.10
C GLN A 6 -0.12 19.05 -5.98
N GLU A 7 -0.34 18.52 -7.18
CA GLU A 7 -1.46 18.96 -8.04
C GLU A 7 -2.83 18.63 -7.44
N LEU A 8 -2.97 17.47 -6.80
CA LEU A 8 -4.23 17.01 -6.22
C LEU A 8 -4.54 17.67 -4.88
N ALA A 9 -3.51 18.08 -4.14
CA ALA A 9 -3.61 18.74 -2.85
C ALA A 9 -2.70 19.98 -2.81
N PRO A 10 -3.17 21.13 -3.32
CA PRO A 10 -2.43 22.38 -3.25
C PRO A 10 -2.06 22.72 -1.79
N GLY A 11 -0.79 23.05 -1.56
CA GLY A 11 -0.25 23.29 -0.21
C GLY A 11 0.36 22.06 0.47
N LEU A 12 0.26 20.87 -0.13
CA LEU A 12 1.01 19.71 0.33
C LEU A 12 2.51 19.90 0.09
N GLU A 13 3.30 19.86 1.16
CA GLU A 13 4.75 19.83 1.09
C GLU A 13 5.25 18.39 0.94
N ILE A 14 6.12 18.17 -0.06
CA ILE A 14 6.83 16.90 -0.21
C ILE A 14 8.23 17.09 0.36
N ALA A 15 8.38 16.77 1.66
CA ALA A 15 9.64 16.93 2.40
C ALA A 15 10.79 16.06 1.85
N GLY A 16 10.49 14.98 1.13
CA GLY A 16 11.48 14.16 0.47
C GLY A 16 10.91 12.92 -0.22
N THR A 17 11.70 12.32 -1.10
CA THR A 17 11.39 11.02 -1.72
C THR A 17 12.66 10.19 -1.83
N TYR A 18 12.57 8.89 -1.54
CA TYR A 18 13.70 7.99 -1.66
C TYR A 18 13.25 6.61 -2.16
N ALA A 19 13.95 6.09 -3.15
CA ALA A 19 13.71 4.77 -3.72
C ALA A 19 14.63 3.74 -3.05
N GLY A 20 14.34 3.44 -1.78
CA GLY A 20 15.04 2.41 -1.01
C GLY A 20 14.30 1.07 -0.99
N SER A 21 14.77 0.17 -0.13
CA SER A 21 14.14 -1.13 0.10
C SER A 21 13.89 -1.41 1.60
N PRO A 22 13.10 -2.44 1.96
CA PRO A 22 12.92 -2.86 3.34
C PRO A 22 14.09 -3.71 3.88
N ALA A 23 15.21 -3.76 3.16
CA ALA A 23 16.42 -4.49 3.55
C ALA A 23 17.03 -3.85 4.81
N ARG A 24 17.61 -4.69 5.69
CA ARG A 24 18.13 -4.21 6.99
C ARG A 24 19.36 -3.34 6.83
N GLU A 25 20.13 -3.61 5.78
CA GLU A 25 21.37 -2.94 5.46
C GLU A 25 21.14 -1.47 5.04
N GLU A 26 19.92 -1.15 4.59
CA GLU A 26 19.52 0.21 4.20
C GLU A 26 18.79 0.98 5.32
N GLU A 27 18.40 0.31 6.42
CA GLU A 27 17.53 0.90 7.45
C GLU A 27 18.10 2.18 8.06
N ASP A 28 19.40 2.16 8.39
CA ASP A 28 20.05 3.30 9.03
C ASP A 28 20.13 4.52 8.10
N GLU A 29 20.47 4.30 6.82
CA GLU A 29 20.49 5.38 5.83
C GLU A 29 19.08 5.97 5.63
N ILE A 30 18.07 5.11 5.51
CA ILE A 30 16.68 5.56 5.30
C ILE A 30 16.20 6.38 6.51
N ILE A 31 16.48 5.93 7.73
CA ILE A 31 16.07 6.64 8.95
C ILE A 31 16.74 8.01 9.04
N GLU A 32 18.03 8.12 8.72
CA GLU A 32 18.71 9.41 8.73
C GLU A 32 18.19 10.35 7.64
N ARG A 33 17.82 9.83 6.47
CA ARG A 33 17.12 10.63 5.44
C ARG A 33 15.77 11.14 5.93
N VAL A 34 14.99 10.30 6.61
CA VAL A 34 13.69 10.70 7.19
C VAL A 34 13.90 11.78 8.26
N ARG A 35 14.92 11.62 9.12
CA ARG A 35 15.30 12.61 10.14
C ARG A 35 15.69 13.95 9.52
N ALA A 36 16.53 13.92 8.50
CA ALA A 36 16.97 15.12 7.79
C ALA A 36 15.82 15.82 7.03
N ALA A 37 14.86 15.06 6.52
CA ALA A 37 13.69 15.61 5.84
C ALA A 37 12.69 16.29 6.79
N ASN A 38 12.74 15.98 8.10
CA ASN A 38 11.85 16.53 9.13
C ASN A 38 10.35 16.44 8.74
N ALA A 39 9.94 15.27 8.24
CA ALA A 39 8.58 15.04 7.75
C ALA A 39 7.60 14.69 8.88
N ASP A 40 6.36 15.17 8.83
CA ASP A 40 5.31 14.78 9.78
C ASP A 40 4.76 13.36 9.52
N VAL A 41 4.65 13.00 8.22
CA VAL A 41 4.04 11.75 7.76
C VAL A 41 4.99 11.03 6.81
N LEU A 42 5.32 9.78 7.16
CA LEU A 42 6.09 8.86 6.32
C LEU A 42 5.17 7.87 5.61
N CYS A 43 5.17 7.90 4.28
CA CYS A 43 4.49 6.90 3.47
C CYS A 43 5.47 5.87 2.92
N VAL A 44 5.27 4.59 3.24
CA VAL A 44 6.17 3.49 2.88
C VAL A 44 5.53 2.62 1.79
N ALA A 45 6.21 2.47 0.65
CA ALA A 45 5.68 1.80 -0.54
C ALA A 45 6.46 0.51 -0.91
N TYR A 46 6.98 -0.23 0.07
CA TYR A 46 7.73 -1.47 -0.15
C TYR A 46 6.85 -2.69 -0.48
N GLY A 47 5.53 -2.55 -0.37
CA GLY A 47 4.58 -3.64 -0.56
C GLY A 47 4.48 -4.55 0.66
N ALA A 48 3.36 -5.25 0.77
CA ALA A 48 3.10 -6.16 1.88
C ALA A 48 3.83 -7.51 1.68
N PRO A 49 4.37 -8.13 2.75
CA PRO A 49 4.38 -7.65 4.14
C PRO A 49 5.59 -6.76 4.49
N GLY A 50 6.47 -6.46 3.53
CA GLY A 50 7.75 -5.80 3.77
C GLY A 50 7.62 -4.41 4.39
N GLN A 51 6.65 -3.62 3.94
CA GLN A 51 6.40 -2.29 4.48
C GLN A 51 5.94 -2.32 5.94
N GLU A 52 5.04 -3.24 6.32
CA GLU A 52 4.54 -3.34 7.70
C GLU A 52 5.66 -3.80 8.64
N LEU A 53 6.43 -4.79 8.20
CA LEU A 53 7.56 -5.30 8.98
C LEU A 53 8.66 -4.24 9.14
N TRP A 54 8.98 -3.49 8.08
CA TRP A 54 9.97 -2.43 8.14
C TRP A 54 9.53 -1.30 9.08
N ILE A 55 8.28 -0.85 8.99
CA ILE A 55 7.74 0.16 9.91
C ILE A 55 7.80 -0.36 11.35
N TRP A 56 7.34 -1.60 11.59
CA TRP A 56 7.32 -2.18 12.93
C TRP A 56 8.73 -2.27 13.55
N ARG A 57 9.73 -2.72 12.79
CA ARG A 57 11.12 -2.83 13.27
C ARG A 57 11.74 -1.47 13.62
N ASN A 58 11.36 -0.42 12.91
CA ASN A 58 11.97 0.90 13.04
C ASN A 58 11.09 1.91 13.79
N LEU A 59 9.92 1.49 14.29
CA LEU A 59 8.90 2.39 14.86
C LEU A 59 9.46 3.31 15.95
N ALA A 60 10.32 2.78 16.83
CA ALA A 60 10.94 3.55 17.91
C ALA A 60 12.01 4.56 17.44
N ARG A 61 12.51 4.41 16.21
CA ARG A 61 13.60 5.21 15.62
C ARG A 61 13.09 6.28 14.67
N LEU A 62 11.87 6.11 14.14
CA LEU A 62 11.27 6.99 13.14
C LEU A 62 10.84 8.32 13.76
N PRO A 63 11.40 9.47 13.33
CA PRO A 63 11.08 10.78 13.89
C PRO A 63 9.86 11.40 13.18
N VAL A 64 8.76 10.65 13.07
CA VAL A 64 7.53 11.09 12.37
C VAL A 64 6.31 10.82 13.24
N ALA A 65 5.26 11.63 13.10
CA ALA A 65 4.02 11.44 13.84
C ALA A 65 3.25 10.21 13.34
N VAL A 66 3.28 9.95 12.02
CA VAL A 66 2.58 8.83 11.39
C VAL A 66 3.47 8.16 10.36
N ALA A 67 3.60 6.83 10.44
CA ALA A 67 4.17 5.99 9.40
C ALA A 67 3.10 5.04 8.83
N MET A 68 2.89 5.05 7.52
CA MET A 68 1.84 4.29 6.86
C MET A 68 2.35 3.52 5.66
N GLY A 69 2.04 2.22 5.62
CA GLY A 69 2.22 1.41 4.42
C GLY A 69 1.18 1.76 3.35
N VAL A 70 1.63 2.21 2.17
CA VAL A 70 0.74 2.61 1.05
C VAL A 70 0.76 1.63 -0.12
N GLY A 71 1.63 0.62 -0.07
CA GLY A 71 1.78 -0.37 -1.12
C GLY A 71 1.96 0.26 -2.51
N GLY A 72 1.28 -0.30 -3.51
CA GLY A 72 1.36 0.17 -4.89
C GLY A 72 0.58 1.46 -5.19
N ALA A 73 0.15 2.25 -4.19
CA ALA A 73 -0.61 3.49 -4.44
C ALA A 73 0.16 4.47 -5.35
N TYR A 74 1.48 4.58 -5.15
CA TYR A 74 2.33 5.44 -5.96
C TYR A 74 2.46 4.99 -7.41
N ASP A 75 2.29 3.72 -7.73
CA ASP A 75 2.29 3.26 -9.13
C ASP A 75 1.06 3.77 -9.89
N PHE A 76 -0.08 3.93 -9.23
CA PHE A 76 -1.25 4.58 -9.83
C PHE A 76 -1.03 6.08 -10.02
N LEU A 77 -0.49 6.76 -9.00
CA LEU A 77 -0.20 8.19 -9.06
C LEU A 77 0.91 8.54 -10.06
N ALA A 78 1.84 7.62 -10.29
CA ALA A 78 2.90 7.76 -11.30
C ALA A 78 2.45 7.30 -12.71
N GLY A 79 1.19 6.86 -12.88
CA GLY A 79 0.67 6.42 -14.17
C GLY A 79 1.17 5.04 -14.64
N ARG A 80 1.95 4.32 -13.82
CA ARG A 80 2.45 2.97 -14.17
C ARG A 80 1.34 1.93 -14.13
N GLN A 81 0.43 2.04 -13.17
CA GLN A 81 -0.73 1.18 -13.04
C GLN A 81 -2.01 1.91 -13.39
N HIS A 82 -2.89 1.21 -14.12
CA HIS A 82 -4.17 1.77 -14.52
C HIS A 82 -5.28 1.06 -13.77
N ARG A 83 -6.24 1.83 -13.28
CA ARG A 83 -7.43 1.29 -12.61
C ARG A 83 -8.30 0.55 -13.62
N ALA A 84 -9.09 -0.40 -13.11
CA ALA A 84 -10.11 -1.05 -13.92
C ALA A 84 -11.13 -0.01 -14.44
N PRO A 85 -11.80 -0.26 -15.59
CA PRO A 85 -12.91 0.56 -16.05
C PRO A 85 -13.97 0.78 -14.96
N ALA A 86 -14.67 1.92 -15.01
CA ALA A 86 -15.62 2.32 -13.98
C ALA A 86 -16.70 1.26 -13.71
N PHE A 87 -17.25 0.64 -14.76
CA PHE A 87 -18.27 -0.41 -14.61
C PHE A 87 -17.75 -1.61 -13.80
N MET A 88 -16.52 -2.07 -14.06
CA MET A 88 -15.91 -3.18 -13.31
C MET A 88 -15.65 -2.80 -11.86
N ARG A 89 -15.20 -1.57 -11.59
CA ARG A 89 -15.01 -1.06 -10.23
C ARG A 89 -16.32 -1.01 -9.46
N ASN A 90 -17.39 -0.55 -10.10
CA ASN A 90 -18.72 -0.46 -9.49
C ASN A 90 -19.31 -1.84 -9.17
N MET A 91 -18.94 -2.86 -9.94
CA MET A 91 -19.30 -4.26 -9.67
C MET A 91 -18.35 -4.98 -8.69
N GLY A 92 -17.34 -4.29 -8.13
CA GLY A 92 -16.35 -4.91 -7.25
C GLY A 92 -15.38 -5.88 -7.95
N LEU A 93 -15.28 -5.82 -9.28
CA LEU A 93 -14.45 -6.69 -10.12
C LEU A 93 -13.04 -6.14 -10.39
N GLU A 94 -12.58 -5.14 -9.62
CA GLU A 94 -11.24 -4.59 -9.78
C GLU A 94 -10.15 -5.67 -9.55
N TRP A 95 -10.39 -6.63 -8.64
CA TRP A 95 -9.49 -7.77 -8.46
C TRP A 95 -9.40 -8.63 -9.72
N LEU A 96 -10.50 -8.91 -10.41
CA LEU A 96 -10.50 -9.73 -11.62
C LEU A 96 -9.74 -9.04 -12.75
N TYR A 97 -9.92 -7.72 -12.89
CA TYR A 97 -9.13 -6.92 -13.84
C TYR A 97 -7.63 -6.97 -13.53
N ARG A 98 -7.24 -6.89 -12.25
CA ARG A 98 -5.83 -7.03 -11.84
C ARG A 98 -5.30 -8.43 -12.14
N LEU A 99 -6.11 -9.48 -11.98
CA LEU A 99 -5.73 -10.84 -12.36
C LEU A 99 -5.48 -10.97 -13.86
N TYR A 100 -6.36 -10.39 -14.67
CA TYR A 100 -6.21 -10.35 -16.13
C TYR A 100 -4.90 -9.67 -16.55
N ARG A 101 -4.56 -8.53 -15.93
CA ARG A 101 -3.30 -7.81 -16.23
C ARG A 101 -2.05 -8.48 -15.68
N GLU A 102 -2.16 -9.18 -14.55
CA GLU A 102 -1.03 -9.82 -13.87
C GLU A 102 -1.33 -11.31 -13.61
N PRO A 103 -1.40 -12.14 -14.66
CA PRO A 103 -1.86 -13.52 -14.57
C PRO A 103 -1.01 -14.37 -13.61
N ARG A 104 0.28 -14.02 -13.42
CA ARG A 104 1.18 -14.66 -12.45
C ARG A 104 0.64 -14.66 -11.02
N ARG A 105 -0.28 -13.75 -10.67
CA ARG A 105 -0.88 -13.63 -9.33
C ARG A 105 -2.04 -14.61 -9.07
N TRP A 106 -2.42 -15.44 -10.05
CA TRP A 106 -3.59 -16.32 -9.96
C TRP A 106 -3.65 -17.14 -8.65
N ARG A 107 -2.53 -17.75 -8.23
CA ARG A 107 -2.45 -18.56 -7.00
C ARG A 107 -2.88 -17.78 -5.76
N ARG A 108 -2.38 -16.53 -5.63
CA ARG A 108 -2.73 -15.63 -4.52
C ARG A 108 -4.18 -15.18 -4.62
N MET A 109 -4.68 -14.93 -5.83
CA MET A 109 -6.02 -14.39 -6.04
C MET A 109 -7.12 -15.43 -5.81
N LEU A 110 -6.81 -16.72 -5.80
CA LEU A 110 -7.73 -17.78 -5.35
C LEU A 110 -8.16 -17.64 -3.88
N ALA A 111 -7.45 -16.87 -3.06
CA ALA A 111 -7.88 -16.58 -1.69
C ALA A 111 -9.23 -15.84 -1.64
N LEU A 112 -9.51 -14.97 -2.61
CA LEU A 112 -10.75 -14.17 -2.68
C LEU A 112 -12.01 -15.03 -2.89
N PRO A 113 -12.11 -15.87 -3.93
CA PRO A 113 -13.28 -16.74 -4.11
C PRO A 113 -13.41 -17.77 -2.98
N ARG A 114 -12.29 -18.29 -2.45
CA ARG A 114 -12.31 -19.20 -1.29
C ARG A 114 -12.89 -18.52 -0.05
N PHE A 115 -12.51 -17.27 0.20
CA PHE A 115 -13.08 -16.47 1.28
C PHE A 115 -14.58 -16.23 1.08
N ALA A 116 -14.99 -15.81 -0.12
CA ALA A 116 -16.39 -15.58 -0.45
C ALA A 116 -17.24 -16.84 -0.21
N VAL A 117 -16.81 -17.99 -0.72
CA VAL A 117 -17.48 -19.30 -0.49
C VAL A 117 -17.55 -19.62 1.00
N ARG A 118 -16.46 -19.41 1.76
CA ARG A 118 -16.44 -19.66 3.20
C ARG A 118 -17.44 -18.78 3.94
N VAL A 119 -17.53 -17.50 3.61
CA VAL A 119 -18.48 -16.57 4.22
C VAL A 119 -19.92 -16.94 3.85
N VAL A 120 -20.21 -17.28 2.60
CA VAL A 120 -21.56 -17.66 2.18
C VAL A 120 -22.01 -18.97 2.85
N LEU A 121 -21.14 -19.97 2.92
CA LEU A 121 -21.48 -21.28 3.48
C LEU A 121 -21.47 -21.32 5.02
N ARG A 122 -20.62 -20.51 5.68
CA ARG A 122 -20.37 -20.61 7.13
C ARG A 122 -20.59 -19.30 7.90
N GLY A 123 -20.90 -18.20 7.23
CA GLY A 123 -21.08 -16.87 7.85
C GLY A 123 -22.34 -16.72 8.69
N ARG A 124 -23.11 -17.78 8.91
CA ARG A 124 -24.23 -17.83 9.86
C ARG A 124 -23.79 -18.49 11.16
N LYS A 125 -23.05 -17.75 11.99
CA LYS A 125 -23.21 -17.87 13.44
C LYS A 125 -23.85 -16.56 13.91
N LYS A 126 -25.12 -16.64 14.32
CA LYS A 126 -25.73 -15.58 15.11
C LYS A 126 -24.78 -15.32 16.29
N TYR A 127 -24.35 -14.08 16.45
CA TYR A 127 -23.96 -13.63 17.78
C TYR A 127 -25.29 -13.51 18.52
N ASP A 128 -25.67 -14.57 19.23
CA ASP A 128 -26.75 -14.49 20.20
C ASP A 128 -26.24 -13.56 21.32
N ALA A 129 -26.99 -12.48 21.54
CA ALA A 129 -26.73 -11.43 22.51
C ALA A 129 -26.96 -11.92 23.95
#